data_AF-A0A8X7MXT8-F1
#
_entry.id   AF-A0A8X7MXT8-F1
#
_cell.length_a   1.000
_cell.length_b   1.000
_cell.length_c   1.000
_cell.angle_alpha   90.00
_cell.angle_beta   90.00
_cell.angle_gamma   90.00
#
_symmetry.space_group_name_H-M   'P 1'
#
loop_
_entity.id
_entity.type
_entity.pdbx_description
1 polymer ?
#
loop_
_entity_poly.entity_id
_entity_poly.type
_entity_poly.pdbx_seq_one_letter_code
_entity_poly.pdbx_strand_id
1 'polypeptide(L)'
;MKFYPRLLQVLPFLLLATLANSAPLSEPGCPSCPTPSPPSVLATRAPPGVPVVLPEAEIWSEIYNSHLNTWMRLVAEQRRLGFFHVSQLEHLPPSGRQRILELQAEAKHAADGMQHAQLQVEKYIQLHHLTRLSKLQ
;
A
#
# COMPACT_ATOMS: atom_id res chain seq x y z
N MET A 1 -13.10 16.13 -43.74
CA MET A 1 -12.06 16.52 -42.75
C MET A 1 -12.44 15.91 -41.41
N LYS A 2 -11.62 14.98 -40.87
CA LYS A 2 -11.90 14.30 -39.60
C LYS A 2 -11.21 15.07 -38.47
N PHE A 3 -12.00 15.62 -37.55
CA PHE A 3 -11.51 16.31 -36.34
C PHE A 3 -11.13 15.25 -35.29
N TYR A 4 -9.90 15.31 -34.77
CA TYR A 4 -9.39 14.40 -33.75
C TYR A 4 -9.30 15.13 -32.40
N PRO A 5 -10.40 15.19 -31.61
CA PRO A 5 -10.47 15.99 -30.39
C PRO A 5 -9.45 15.55 -29.32
N ARG A 6 -9.02 14.28 -29.34
CA ARG A 6 -7.99 13.77 -28.43
C ARG A 6 -6.59 14.33 -28.71
N LEU A 7 -6.28 14.72 -29.96
CA LEU A 7 -4.98 15.28 -30.31
C LEU A 7 -4.85 16.73 -29.80
N LEU A 8 -5.96 17.48 -29.82
CA LEU A 8 -6.01 18.87 -29.35
C LEU A 8 -5.78 18.97 -27.84
N GLN A 9 -6.20 17.95 -27.07
CA GLN A 9 -5.99 17.89 -25.63
C GLN A 9 -4.54 17.64 -25.22
N VAL A 10 -3.72 17.01 -26.06
CA VAL A 10 -2.31 16.71 -25.73
C VAL A 10 -1.39 17.90 -26.00
N LEU A 11 -1.80 18.81 -26.88
CA LEU A 11 -1.04 20.01 -27.24
C LEU A 11 -0.65 20.90 -26.04
N PRO A 12 -1.56 21.26 -25.09
CA PRO A 12 -1.19 22.07 -23.93
C PRO A 12 -0.22 21.37 -22.99
N PHE A 13 -0.30 20.04 -22.83
CA PHE A 13 0.65 19.28 -22.01
C PHE A 13 2.06 19.24 -22.63
N LEU A 14 2.15 19.16 -23.96
CA LEU A 14 3.42 19.27 -24.69
C LEU A 14 4.05 20.66 -24.55
N LEU A 15 3.24 21.72 -24.56
CA LEU A 15 3.71 23.10 -24.34
C LEU A 15 4.18 23.35 -22.90
N LEU A 16 3.52 22.73 -21.91
CA LEU A 16 3.96 22.79 -20.51
C LEU A 16 5.31 22.07 -20.30
N ALA A 17 5.53 20.95 -20.98
CA ALA A 17 6.79 20.21 -20.89
C ALA A 17 7.97 20.98 -21.51
N THR A 18 7.74 21.83 -22.52
CA THR A 18 8.81 22.64 -23.13
C THR A 18 9.16 23.88 -22.31
N LEU A 19 8.20 24.50 -21.61
CA LEU A 19 8.50 25.63 -20.71
C LEU A 19 9.37 25.25 -19.50
N ALA A 20 9.27 24.00 -19.02
CA ALA A 20 10.09 23.52 -17.91
C ALA A 20 11.58 23.33 -18.28
N ASN A 21 11.90 23.24 -19.59
CA ASN A 21 13.27 23.06 -20.09
C ASN A 21 13.98 24.38 -20.47
N SER A 22 13.32 25.53 -20.31
CA SER A 22 13.94 26.85 -20.44
C SER A 22 14.34 27.40 -19.06
N ALA A 23 15.19 26.66 -18.35
CA ALA A 23 15.98 27.22 -17.26
C ALA A 23 17.21 27.94 -17.87
N PRO A 24 17.56 29.14 -17.38
CA PRO A 24 18.61 29.98 -17.97
C PRO A 24 20.00 29.31 -17.92
N LEU A 25 20.80 29.61 -18.95
CA LEU A 25 22.15 29.11 -19.21
C LEU A 25 23.03 29.08 -17.95
N SER A 26 23.60 27.91 -17.69
CA SER A 26 24.76 27.76 -16.82
C SER A 26 26.00 28.36 -17.49
N GLU A 27 26.51 29.47 -16.95
CA GLU A 27 27.90 29.89 -17.09
C GLU A 27 28.42 30.42 -15.74
N PRO A 28 29.74 30.44 -15.54
CA PRO A 28 30.60 29.32 -15.20
C PRO A 28 30.81 29.23 -13.68
N GLY A 29 31.21 28.04 -13.24
CA GLY A 29 31.39 27.69 -11.83
C GLY A 29 32.27 28.67 -11.06
N CYS A 30 31.75 29.09 -9.90
CA CYS A 30 32.55 29.50 -8.75
C CYS A 30 33.15 28.23 -8.14
N PRO A 31 34.46 27.93 -8.29
CA PRO A 31 35.05 26.69 -7.79
C PRO A 31 35.16 26.61 -6.25
N SER A 32 34.63 27.59 -5.51
CA SER A 32 34.72 27.64 -4.05
C SER A 32 33.41 28.00 -3.35
N CYS A 33 32.29 28.01 -4.07
CA CYS A 33 31.00 28.28 -3.48
C CYS A 33 30.44 26.97 -2.89
N PRO A 34 30.23 26.85 -1.57
CA PRO A 34 29.58 25.66 -1.00
C PRO A 34 28.14 25.62 -1.50
N THR A 35 27.80 24.62 -2.30
CA THR A 35 26.44 24.37 -2.76
C THR A 35 25.54 24.18 -1.54
N PRO A 36 24.55 25.06 -1.29
CA PRO A 36 23.57 24.79 -0.25
C PRO A 36 22.73 23.60 -0.75
N SER A 37 22.86 22.46 -0.06
CA SER A 37 22.06 21.27 -0.32
C SER A 37 20.57 21.67 -0.35
N PRO A 38 19.80 21.21 -1.35
CA PRO A 38 18.38 21.54 -1.42
C PRO A 38 17.71 21.10 -0.11
N PRO A 39 16.90 21.95 0.53
CA PRO A 39 16.15 21.54 1.71
C PRO A 39 15.25 20.38 1.30
N SER A 40 15.47 19.21 1.90
CA SER A 40 14.62 18.04 1.72
C SER A 40 13.25 18.33 2.34
N VAL A 41 12.33 18.87 1.55
CA VAL A 41 10.96 19.21 1.97
C VAL A 41 10.10 17.95 1.94
N LEU A 42 10.39 16.97 2.79
CA LEU A 42 9.50 15.81 3.00
C LEU A 42 9.74 15.10 4.34
N ALA A 43 10.24 15.82 5.35
CA ALA A 43 10.15 15.39 6.73
C ALA A 43 9.01 16.15 7.42
N THR A 44 7.78 15.70 7.20
CA THR A 44 6.64 16.08 8.04
C THR A 44 6.95 15.57 9.45
N ARG A 45 7.59 16.42 10.26
CA ARG A 45 7.94 16.12 11.65
C ARG A 45 6.66 15.87 12.42
N ALA A 46 6.37 14.60 12.71
CA ALA A 46 5.53 14.28 13.85
C ALA A 46 6.18 14.91 15.09
N PRO A 47 5.41 15.53 16.02
CA PRO A 47 5.97 16.06 17.25
C PRO A 47 6.77 14.99 18.00
N PRO A 48 7.93 15.32 18.59
CA PRO A 48 8.65 14.38 19.44
C PRO A 48 7.73 13.95 20.59
N GLY A 49 7.51 12.63 20.73
CA GLY A 49 6.67 12.05 21.78
C GLY A 49 5.33 11.47 21.31
N VAL A 50 5.06 11.44 19.99
CA VAL A 50 3.92 10.69 19.45
C VAL A 50 4.38 9.27 19.13
N PRO A 51 3.83 8.22 19.77
CA PRO A 51 4.02 6.86 19.29
C PRO A 51 3.52 6.80 17.84
N VAL A 52 4.43 6.53 16.90
CA VAL A 52 4.13 6.37 15.47
C VAL A 52 3.18 5.17 15.25
N VAL A 53 3.16 4.25 16.22
CA VAL A 53 2.29 3.08 16.27
C VAL A 53 1.71 3.01 17.68
N LEU A 54 0.38 2.91 17.80
CA LEU A 54 -0.29 2.65 19.07
C LEU A 54 0.00 1.20 19.47
N PRO A 55 0.43 0.89 20.70
CA PRO A 55 0.69 -0.48 21.14
C PRO A 55 -0.49 -1.43 20.87
N GLU A 56 -1.73 -0.93 21.01
CA GLU A 56 -2.93 -1.69 20.69
C GLU A 56 -3.06 -1.98 19.19
N ALA A 57 -2.65 -1.05 18.32
CA ALA A 57 -2.63 -1.26 16.88
C ALA A 57 -1.58 -2.28 16.45
N GLU A 58 -0.47 -2.40 17.19
CA GLU A 58 0.57 -3.41 16.95
C GLU A 58 0.02 -4.84 17.17
N ILE A 59 -0.72 -5.07 18.27
CA ILE A 59 -1.36 -6.36 18.55
C ILE A 59 -2.32 -6.76 17.42
N TRP A 60 -3.16 -5.83 16.96
CA TRP A 60 -4.09 -6.11 15.87
C TRP A 60 -3.38 -6.33 14.54
N SER A 61 -2.25 -5.64 14.30
CA SER A 61 -1.40 -5.89 13.14
C SER A 61 -0.78 -7.29 13.18
N GLU A 62 -0.36 -7.78 14.34
CA GLU A 62 0.14 -9.16 14.50
C GLU A 62 -0.95 -10.19 14.22
N ILE A 63 -2.16 -9.97 14.76
CA ILE A 63 -3.33 -10.84 14.50
C ILE A 63 -3.65 -10.87 13.00
N TYR A 64 -3.68 -9.70 12.35
CA TYR A 64 -3.88 -9.60 10.91
C TYR A 64 -2.82 -10.40 10.13
N ASN A 65 -1.54 -10.22 10.47
CA ASN A 65 -0.44 -10.94 9.83
C ASN A 65 -0.53 -12.46 10.02
N SER A 66 -0.98 -12.93 11.19
CA SER A 66 -1.22 -14.34 11.44
C SER A 66 -2.28 -14.91 10.48
N HIS A 67 -3.40 -14.21 10.31
CA HIS A 67 -4.43 -14.62 9.37
C HIS A 67 -3.99 -14.53 7.90
N LEU A 68 -3.22 -13.50 7.54
CA LEU A 68 -2.62 -13.38 6.21
C LEU A 68 -1.71 -14.57 5.90
N ASN A 69 -0.93 -15.04 6.88
CA ASN A 69 -0.09 -16.23 6.71
C ASN A 69 -0.92 -17.49 6.41
N THR A 70 -2.08 -17.66 7.04
CA THR A 70 -3.00 -18.76 6.70
C THR A 70 -3.49 -18.65 5.26
N TRP A 71 -3.86 -17.45 4.80
CA TRP A 71 -4.23 -17.23 3.41
C TRP A 71 -3.09 -17.55 2.44
N MET A 72 -1.87 -17.14 2.78
CA MET A 72 -0.67 -17.40 1.98
C MET A 72 -0.36 -18.90 1.85
N ARG A 73 -0.69 -19.72 2.85
CA ARG A 73 -0.56 -21.19 2.76
C ARG A 73 -1.48 -21.78 1.70
N LEU A 74 -2.73 -21.32 1.62
CA LEU A 74 -3.66 -21.73 0.56
C LEU A 74 -3.09 -21.37 -0.82
N VAL A 75 -2.60 -20.14 -1.00
CA VAL A 75 -2.01 -19.68 -2.27
C VAL A 75 -0.76 -20.48 -2.64
N ALA A 76 0.10 -20.79 -1.65
CA ALA A 76 1.28 -21.61 -1.86
C ALA A 76 0.92 -23.03 -2.30
N GLU A 77 -0.11 -23.63 -1.69
CA GLU A 77 -0.57 -24.97 -2.04
C GLU A 77 -1.23 -25.00 -3.43
N GLN A 78 -1.99 -23.97 -3.78
CA GLN A 78 -2.51 -23.77 -5.14
C GLN A 78 -1.39 -23.76 -6.18
N ARG A 79 -0.33 -22.98 -5.93
CA ARG A 79 0.85 -22.92 -6.80
C ARG A 79 1.57 -24.26 -6.88
N ARG A 80 1.74 -24.96 -5.74
CA ARG A 80 2.39 -26.28 -5.67
C ARG A 80 1.65 -27.32 -6.52
N LEU A 81 0.32 -27.27 -6.51
CA LEU A 81 -0.55 -28.17 -7.27
C LEU A 81 -0.80 -27.70 -8.71
N GLY A 82 -0.31 -26.51 -9.10
CA GLY A 82 -0.39 -26.00 -10.46
C GLY A 82 -1.80 -25.61 -10.90
N PHE A 83 -2.70 -25.29 -9.97
CA PHE A 83 -4.06 -24.83 -10.32
C PHE A 83 -4.30 -23.41 -9.83
N PHE A 84 -4.99 -22.64 -10.66
CA PHE A 84 -5.22 -21.20 -10.46
C PHE A 84 -6.71 -20.85 -10.39
N HIS A 85 -7.58 -21.79 -10.75
CA HIS A 85 -9.02 -21.59 -10.81
C HIS A 85 -9.76 -22.74 -10.12
N VAL A 86 -10.85 -22.43 -9.41
CA VAL A 86 -11.63 -23.44 -8.66
C VAL A 86 -12.21 -24.52 -9.56
N SER A 87 -12.46 -24.22 -10.85
CA SER A 87 -12.92 -25.20 -11.83
C SER A 87 -11.89 -26.31 -12.11
N GLN A 88 -10.63 -26.09 -11.77
CA GLN A 88 -9.55 -27.08 -11.93
C GLN A 88 -9.44 -28.04 -10.74
N LEU A 89 -10.17 -27.78 -9.64
CA LEU A 89 -10.11 -28.56 -8.41
C LEU A 89 -10.49 -30.03 -8.65
N GLU A 90 -11.44 -30.28 -9.57
CA GLU A 90 -11.89 -31.62 -9.95
C GLU A 90 -10.81 -32.46 -10.65
N HIS A 91 -9.82 -31.83 -11.25
CA HIS A 91 -8.71 -32.51 -11.92
C HIS A 91 -7.57 -32.86 -10.96
N LEU A 92 -7.64 -32.41 -9.71
CA LEU A 92 -6.63 -32.72 -8.70
C LEU A 92 -6.81 -34.15 -8.17
N PRO A 93 -5.69 -34.83 -7.82
CA PRO A 93 -5.74 -36.06 -7.04
C PRO A 93 -6.58 -35.88 -5.76
N PRO A 94 -7.29 -36.91 -5.29
CA PRO A 94 -8.17 -36.81 -4.11
C PRO A 94 -7.47 -36.20 -2.88
N SER A 95 -6.22 -36.57 -2.62
CA SER A 95 -5.43 -36.02 -1.52
C SER A 95 -5.13 -34.53 -1.66
N GLY A 96 -4.82 -34.06 -2.88
CA GLY A 96 -4.58 -32.64 -3.14
C GLY A 96 -5.87 -31.81 -3.01
N ARG A 97 -6.99 -32.36 -3.48
CA ARG A 97 -8.32 -31.73 -3.34
C ARG A 97 -8.72 -31.58 -1.88
N GLN A 98 -8.59 -32.65 -1.10
CA GLN A 98 -8.89 -32.65 0.33
C GLN A 98 -8.07 -31.58 1.06
N ARG A 99 -6.76 -31.53 0.78
CA ARG A 99 -5.86 -30.54 1.39
C ARG A 99 -6.26 -29.10 1.07
N ILE A 100 -6.66 -28.83 -0.17
CA ILE A 100 -7.12 -27.49 -0.56
C ILE A 100 -8.43 -27.12 0.15
N LEU A 101 -9.38 -28.06 0.26
CA LEU A 101 -10.65 -27.80 0.94
C LEU A 101 -10.43 -27.46 2.42
N GLU A 102 -9.52 -28.17 3.10
CA GLU A 102 -9.10 -27.86 4.47
C GLU A 102 -8.51 -26.45 4.57
N LEU A 103 -7.52 -26.13 3.72
CA LEU A 103 -6.89 -24.81 3.70
C LEU A 103 -7.88 -23.70 3.32
N GLN A 104 -8.87 -23.98 2.48
CA GLN A 104 -9.90 -23.03 2.11
C GLN A 104 -10.84 -22.72 3.29
N ALA A 105 -11.19 -23.74 4.09
CA ALA A 105 -11.97 -23.55 5.30
C ALA A 105 -11.19 -22.69 6.33
N GLU A 106 -9.91 -23.01 6.54
CA GLU A 106 -9.02 -22.22 7.40
C GLU A 106 -8.87 -20.77 6.89
N ALA A 107 -8.67 -20.60 5.58
CA ALA A 107 -8.50 -19.30 4.95
C ALA A 107 -9.77 -18.44 5.02
N LYS A 108 -10.96 -19.05 4.98
CA LYS A 108 -12.23 -18.34 5.17
C LYS A 108 -12.33 -17.77 6.59
N HIS A 109 -12.05 -18.59 7.60
CA HIS A 109 -12.01 -18.12 8.99
C HIS A 109 -10.93 -17.04 9.19
N ALA A 110 -9.79 -17.18 8.52
CA ALA A 110 -8.74 -16.17 8.54
C ALA A 110 -9.16 -14.85 7.88
N ALA A 111 -9.95 -14.88 6.79
CA ALA A 111 -10.49 -13.68 6.17
C ALA A 111 -11.41 -12.89 7.13
N ASP A 112 -12.29 -13.60 7.84
CA ASP A 112 -13.15 -12.98 8.86
C ASP A 112 -12.30 -12.35 9.99
N GLY A 113 -11.25 -13.05 10.42
CA GLY A 113 -10.29 -12.54 11.40
C GLY A 113 -9.50 -11.30 10.94
N MET A 114 -9.05 -11.28 9.68
CA MET A 114 -8.40 -10.10 9.08
C MET A 114 -9.33 -8.90 9.06
N GLN A 115 -10.58 -9.09 8.62
CA GLN A 115 -11.57 -8.02 8.60
C GLN A 115 -11.83 -7.48 10.01
N HIS A 116 -11.95 -8.37 11.00
CA HIS A 116 -12.13 -7.96 12.39
C HIS A 116 -10.93 -7.15 12.91
N ALA A 117 -9.71 -7.65 12.70
CA ALA A 117 -8.48 -6.97 13.14
C ALA A 117 -8.34 -5.58 12.49
N GLN A 118 -8.65 -5.46 11.20
CA GLN A 118 -8.63 -4.18 10.49
C GLN A 118 -9.61 -3.16 11.11
N LEU A 119 -10.85 -3.58 11.39
CA LEU A 119 -11.86 -2.72 12.03
C LEU A 119 -11.40 -2.22 13.41
N GLN A 120 -10.68 -3.05 14.18
CA GLN A 120 -10.14 -2.63 15.47
C GLN A 120 -9.05 -1.58 15.30
N VAL A 121 -8.11 -1.78 14.37
CA VAL A 121 -7.06 -0.78 14.07
C VAL A 121 -7.69 0.56 13.69
N GLU A 122 -8.67 0.56 12.78
CA GLU A 122 -9.38 1.78 12.36
C GLU A 122 -10.06 2.48 13.55
N LYS A 123 -10.71 1.72 14.43
CA LYS A 123 -11.33 2.25 15.65
C LYS A 123 -10.31 2.91 16.58
N TYR A 124 -9.16 2.28 16.81
CA TYR A 124 -8.10 2.84 17.66
C TYR A 124 -7.51 4.12 17.09
N ILE A 125 -7.26 4.15 15.77
CA ILE A 125 -6.80 5.34 15.05
C ILE A 125 -7.80 6.49 15.25
N GLN A 126 -9.09 6.24 15.02
CA GLN A 126 -10.15 7.26 15.19
C GLN A 126 -10.22 7.78 16.64
N LEU A 127 -10.24 6.89 17.63
CA LEU A 127 -10.25 7.28 19.05
C LEU A 127 -9.05 8.14 19.42
N HIS A 128 -7.86 7.78 18.92
CA HIS A 128 -6.65 8.53 19.19
C HIS A 128 -6.67 9.92 18.52
N HIS A 129 -7.19 10.02 17.30
CA HIS A 129 -7.40 11.32 16.64
C HIS A 129 -8.34 12.22 17.43
N LEU A 130 -9.50 11.70 17.88
CA LEU A 130 -10.47 12.47 18.67
C LEU A 130 -9.87 12.93 20.01
N THR A 131 -9.16 12.04 20.71
CA THR A 131 -8.51 12.34 22.00
C THR A 131 -7.41 13.39 21.86
N ARG A 132 -6.70 13.41 20.73
CA ARG A 132 -5.70 14.47 20.49
C ARG A 132 -6.37 15.82 20.26
N LEU A 133 -7.47 15.87 19.53
CA LEU A 133 -8.19 17.11 19.23
C LEU A 133 -8.80 17.73 20.50
N SER A 134 -9.33 16.91 21.42
CA SER A 134 -9.90 17.41 22.68
C SER A 134 -8.86 17.96 23.67
N LYS A 135 -7.59 17.56 23.57
CA LYS A 135 -6.49 18.08 24.41
C LYS A 135 -5.89 19.41 23.91
N LEU A 136 -6.33 19.89 22.74
CA LEU A 136 -5.85 21.15 22.14
C LEU A 136 -6.85 22.31 22.32
N GLN A 137 -7.96 22.08 23.02
CA GLN A 137 -8.96 23.07 23.41
C GLN A 137 -8.83 23.38 24.89
#